data_AF-A0A1X7T429-F1
#
_entry.id   AF-A0A1X7T429-F1
#
_cell.length_a   1.000
_cell.length_b   1.000
_cell.length_c   1.000
_cell.angle_alpha   90.00
_cell.angle_beta   90.00
_cell.angle_gamma   90.00
#
_symmetry.space_group_name_H-M   'P 1'
#
loop_
_entity.id
_entity.type
_entity.pdbx_description
1 polymer ?
#
loop_
_entity_poly.entity_id
_entity_poly.type
_entity_poly.pdbx_seq_one_letter_code
_entity_poly.pdbx_strand_id
1 'polypeptide(L)'
;MEQLMIFVTVIHLIISGDVESNPGPQYDARDLYKKEPEVDDFQRIFIQCGAACHWQIIGRALGVKVDDLINSPLSAADKIGVVHKKWSDKHQDFTWERLIEACEGYDQFGRVRDAIDKFLSSDKAHKKYRDEPDFESKRSRRSENDYSNKRDNGPVTTINVHVHIPTSVLLFIIVILCGVIIYQWTDNRN
;
A
#
# COMPACT_ATOMS: atom_id res chain seq x y z
N MET A 1 8.06 -50.02 14.07
CA MET A 1 7.80 -49.01 15.12
C MET A 1 8.78 -47.83 15.07
N GLU A 2 10.06 -48.04 14.72
CA GLU A 2 11.06 -46.95 14.68
C GLU A 2 10.83 -45.89 13.60
N GLN A 3 10.40 -46.29 12.39
CA GLN A 3 10.07 -45.30 11.35
C GLN A 3 8.90 -44.38 11.73
N LEU A 4 7.95 -44.90 12.50
CA LEU A 4 6.76 -44.16 12.91
C LEU A 4 7.11 -43.08 13.95
N MET A 5 8.10 -43.34 14.82
CA MET A 5 8.65 -42.32 15.71
C MET A 5 9.39 -41.22 14.94
N ILE A 6 10.14 -41.55 13.90
CA ILE A 6 10.86 -40.55 13.08
C ILE A 6 9.88 -39.55 12.44
N PHE A 7 8.77 -40.03 11.86
CA PHE A 7 7.77 -39.13 11.27
C PHE A 7 7.08 -38.26 12.32
N VAL A 8 6.78 -38.80 13.50
CA VAL A 8 6.19 -38.02 14.59
C VAL A 8 7.14 -36.93 15.07
N THR A 9 8.44 -37.21 15.22
CA THR A 9 9.44 -36.21 15.65
C THR A 9 9.65 -35.13 14.60
N VAL A 10 9.68 -35.50 13.31
CA VAL A 10 9.81 -34.54 12.21
C VAL A 10 8.59 -33.64 12.10
N ILE A 11 7.37 -34.19 12.23
CA ILE A 11 6.13 -33.39 12.26
C ILE A 11 6.11 -32.50 13.51
N HIS A 12 6.54 -33.00 14.67
CA HIS A 12 6.65 -32.20 15.90
C HIS A 12 7.67 -31.06 15.75
N LEU A 13 8.79 -31.27 15.05
CA LEU A 13 9.77 -30.21 14.75
C LEU A 13 9.27 -29.18 13.72
N ILE A 14 8.43 -29.58 12.77
CA ILE A 14 7.80 -28.67 11.80
C ILE A 14 6.69 -27.84 12.48
N ILE A 15 5.90 -28.45 13.37
CA ILE A 15 4.81 -27.77 14.10
C ILE A 15 5.37 -26.91 15.25
N SER A 16 6.38 -27.41 15.96
CA SER A 16 7.19 -26.64 16.93
C SER A 16 8.26 -25.81 16.22
N GLY A 17 8.11 -25.58 14.92
CA GLY A 17 8.95 -24.69 14.14
C GLY A 17 8.98 -23.34 14.82
N ASP A 18 10.04 -23.14 15.58
CA ASP A 18 10.52 -21.88 16.16
C ASP A 18 11.05 -21.00 15.01
N VAL A 19 10.27 -20.90 13.92
CA VAL A 19 10.26 -19.72 13.07
C VAL A 19 9.61 -18.66 13.93
N GLU A 20 10.42 -18.11 14.83
CA GLU A 20 10.19 -16.81 15.42
C GLU A 20 9.96 -15.89 14.21
N SER A 21 8.70 -15.60 13.94
CA SER A 21 8.31 -14.61 12.95
C SER A 21 8.83 -13.29 13.50
N ASN A 22 10.11 -13.01 13.28
CA ASN A 22 10.70 -11.73 13.55
C ASN A 22 9.95 -10.77 12.63
N PRO A 23 9.03 -9.94 13.15
CA PRO A 23 8.08 -9.20 12.33
C PRO A 23 8.75 -8.02 11.60
N GLY A 24 10.08 -8.07 11.47
CA GLY A 24 10.92 -6.93 11.22
C GLY A 24 10.94 -5.98 12.42
N PRO A 25 11.77 -4.93 12.35
CA PRO A 25 11.63 -3.80 13.25
C PRO A 25 10.21 -3.23 13.14
N GLN A 26 9.46 -3.25 14.24
CA GLN A 26 8.18 -2.55 14.30
C GLN A 26 8.48 -1.05 14.39
N TYR A 27 8.06 -0.30 13.39
CA TYR A 27 8.28 1.14 13.37
C TYR A 27 7.02 1.88 13.82
N ASP A 28 7.21 2.94 14.61
CA ASP A 28 6.12 3.83 15.01
C ASP A 28 5.82 4.83 13.86
N ALA A 29 4.58 4.82 13.38
CA ALA A 29 4.11 5.72 12.34
C ALA A 29 4.13 7.20 12.76
N ARG A 30 4.11 7.48 14.06
CA ARG A 30 4.05 8.85 14.62
C ARG A 30 5.16 9.75 14.11
N ASP A 31 6.37 9.21 13.94
CA ASP A 31 7.51 9.97 13.45
C ASP A 31 7.31 10.43 12.00
N LEU A 32 6.55 9.67 11.21
CA LEU A 32 6.30 9.97 9.80
C LEU A 32 5.03 10.78 9.57
N TYR A 33 4.16 10.96 10.57
CA TYR A 33 2.95 11.80 10.44
C TYR A 33 3.26 13.26 10.06
N LYS A 34 4.42 13.76 10.50
CA LYS A 34 4.87 15.12 10.20
C LYS A 34 5.51 15.28 8.82
N LYS A 35 5.69 14.18 8.09
CA LYS A 35 6.31 14.20 6.75
C LYS A 35 5.29 14.58 5.69
N GLU A 36 5.78 15.22 4.63
CA GLU A 36 4.97 15.55 3.47
C GLU A 36 4.63 14.30 2.66
N PRO A 37 3.36 14.03 2.33
CA PRO A 37 3.01 12.89 1.50
C PRO A 37 3.53 13.08 0.08
N GLU A 38 4.26 12.11 -0.47
CA GLU A 38 4.58 12.13 -1.90
C GLU A 38 3.33 11.80 -2.74
N VAL A 39 3.23 12.41 -3.93
CA VAL A 39 2.05 12.27 -4.81
C VAL A 39 1.70 10.81 -5.13
N ASP A 40 2.71 9.98 -5.39
CA ASP A 40 2.54 8.57 -5.73
C ASP A 40 1.98 7.76 -4.55
N ASP A 41 2.47 8.03 -3.34
CA ASP A 41 1.99 7.33 -2.14
C ASP A 41 0.58 7.79 -1.77
N PHE A 42 0.33 9.10 -1.85
CA PHE A 42 -0.99 9.69 -1.66
C PHE A 42 -2.01 9.07 -2.61
N GLN A 43 -1.76 9.12 -3.93
CA GLN A 43 -2.66 8.53 -4.92
C GLN A 43 -2.85 7.03 -4.71
N ARG A 44 -1.77 6.28 -4.46
CA ARG A 44 -1.84 4.83 -4.24
C ARG A 44 -2.77 4.47 -3.09
N ILE A 45 -2.69 5.18 -1.96
CA ILE A 45 -3.55 4.92 -0.79
C ILE A 45 -5.03 5.11 -1.17
N PHE A 46 -5.37 6.23 -1.79
CA PHE A 46 -6.77 6.50 -2.19
C PHE A 46 -7.30 5.48 -3.22
N ILE A 47 -6.46 5.03 -4.15
CA ILE A 47 -6.82 4.00 -5.13
C ILE A 47 -7.05 2.66 -4.44
N GLN A 48 -6.12 2.22 -3.59
CA GLN A 48 -6.19 0.92 -2.90
C GLN A 48 -7.40 0.83 -1.96
N CYS A 49 -7.76 1.93 -1.30
CA CYS A 49 -8.93 1.97 -0.43
C CYS A 49 -10.26 2.16 -1.16
N GLY A 50 -10.24 2.35 -2.49
CA GLY A 50 -11.42 2.66 -3.29
C GLY A 50 -12.00 4.05 -3.02
N ALA A 51 -11.25 4.93 -2.37
CA ALA A 51 -11.68 6.27 -1.97
C ALA A 51 -11.38 7.36 -3.01
N ALA A 52 -10.67 7.02 -4.10
CA ALA A 52 -10.33 7.98 -5.14
C ALA A 52 -11.55 8.65 -5.79
N CYS A 53 -12.70 7.97 -5.86
CA CYS A 53 -13.95 8.55 -6.36
C CYS A 53 -14.46 9.74 -5.52
N HIS A 54 -14.03 9.86 -4.27
CA HIS A 54 -14.39 10.93 -3.35
C HIS A 54 -13.42 12.13 -3.39
N TRP A 55 -12.68 12.31 -4.49
CA TRP A 55 -11.72 13.39 -4.70
C TRP A 55 -12.27 14.80 -4.42
N GLN A 56 -13.57 15.03 -4.66
CA GLN A 56 -14.22 16.31 -4.34
C GLN A 56 -14.32 16.56 -2.85
N ILE A 57 -14.68 15.53 -2.09
CA ILE A 57 -14.91 15.64 -0.65
C ILE A 57 -13.58 15.88 0.04
N ILE A 58 -12.58 15.05 -0.27
CA ILE A 58 -11.24 15.22 0.32
C ILE A 58 -10.61 16.55 -0.11
N GLY A 59 -10.77 16.96 -1.37
CA GLY A 59 -10.26 18.26 -1.81
C GLY A 59 -10.90 19.42 -1.03
N ARG A 60 -12.21 19.38 -0.78
CA ARG A 60 -12.88 20.38 0.06
C ARG A 60 -12.45 20.32 1.52
N ALA A 61 -12.29 19.13 2.09
CA ALA A 61 -11.82 18.95 3.46
C ALA A 61 -10.39 19.50 3.65
N LEU A 62 -9.54 19.34 2.64
CA LEU A 62 -8.20 19.94 2.56
C LEU A 62 -8.23 21.42 2.16
N GLY A 63 -9.41 22.02 2.01
CA GLY A 63 -9.57 23.43 1.66
C GLY A 63 -9.12 23.81 0.24
N VAL A 64 -8.94 22.86 -0.68
CA VAL A 64 -8.55 23.15 -2.07
C VAL A 64 -9.75 23.32 -2.98
N LYS A 65 -9.61 24.21 -3.98
CA LYS A 65 -10.65 24.41 -5.00
C LYS A 65 -10.59 23.29 -6.03
N VAL A 66 -11.73 22.62 -6.23
CA VAL A 66 -11.84 21.43 -7.09
C VAL A 66 -12.84 21.59 -8.24
N ASP A 67 -13.44 22.78 -8.41
CA ASP A 67 -14.51 23.02 -9.38
C ASP A 67 -14.05 22.81 -10.83
N ASP A 68 -12.81 23.15 -11.13
CA ASP A 68 -12.16 22.94 -12.43
C ASP A 68 -11.98 21.45 -12.78
N LEU A 69 -12.04 20.55 -11.78
CA LEU A 69 -11.94 19.11 -11.99
C LEU A 69 -13.29 18.44 -12.27
N ILE A 70 -14.42 19.13 -12.05
CA ILE A 70 -15.77 18.54 -12.19
C ILE A 70 -16.00 18.08 -13.63
N ASN A 71 -15.77 18.96 -14.59
CA ASN A 71 -15.98 18.69 -16.02
C ASN A 71 -14.71 18.20 -16.73
N SER A 72 -13.63 17.93 -15.97
CA SER A 72 -12.38 17.44 -16.54
C SER A 72 -12.51 15.96 -16.95
N PRO A 73 -11.96 15.56 -18.11
CA PRO A 73 -11.97 14.18 -18.58
C PRO A 73 -11.03 13.25 -17.79
N LEU A 74 -10.33 13.77 -16.78
CA LEU A 74 -9.42 13.01 -15.94
C LEU A 74 -10.13 11.89 -15.17
N SER A 75 -9.41 10.79 -14.93
CA SER A 75 -9.90 9.74 -14.05
C SER A 75 -9.97 10.22 -12.60
N ALA A 76 -10.71 9.50 -11.75
CA ALA A 76 -10.76 9.81 -10.32
C ALA A 76 -9.36 9.74 -9.66
N ALA A 77 -8.54 8.78 -10.08
CA ALA A 77 -7.15 8.65 -9.63
C ALA A 77 -6.30 9.87 -10.00
N ASP A 78 -6.41 10.35 -11.23
CA ASP A 78 -5.69 11.55 -11.69
C ASP A 78 -6.17 12.81 -10.96
N LYS A 79 -7.48 12.91 -10.69
CA LYS A 79 -8.06 14.02 -9.92
C LYS A 79 -7.54 14.06 -8.48
N ILE A 80 -7.33 12.92 -7.83
CA ILE A 80 -6.66 12.85 -6.52
C ILE A 80 -5.22 13.40 -6.61
N GLY A 81 -4.48 13.08 -7.66
CA GLY A 81 -3.13 13.64 -7.88
C GLY A 81 -3.16 15.16 -8.06
N VAL A 82 -4.17 15.69 -8.75
CA VAL A 82 -4.33 17.14 -8.89
C VAL A 82 -4.72 17.80 -7.56
N VAL A 83 -5.57 17.14 -6.75
CA VAL A 83 -5.91 17.59 -5.40
C VAL A 83 -4.66 17.66 -4.52
N HIS A 84 -3.81 16.63 -4.55
CA HIS A 84 -2.51 16.61 -3.87
C HIS A 84 -1.65 17.82 -4.25
N LYS A 85 -1.46 18.03 -5.56
CA LYS A 85 -0.65 19.15 -6.06
C LYS A 85 -1.17 20.49 -5.55
N LYS A 86 -2.47 20.75 -5.71
CA LYS A 86 -3.11 21.99 -5.24
C LYS A 86 -3.01 22.16 -3.73
N TRP A 87 -3.08 21.07 -2.98
CA TRP A 87 -2.95 21.11 -1.53
C TRP A 87 -1.51 21.49 -1.14
N SER A 88 -0.50 20.88 -1.79
CA SER A 88 0.91 21.20 -1.58
C SER A 88 1.28 22.63 -1.98
N ASP A 89 0.63 23.19 -3.01
CA ASP A 89 0.90 24.56 -3.48
C ASP A 89 0.27 25.62 -2.57
N LYS A 90 -0.83 25.28 -1.87
CA LYS A 90 -1.60 26.21 -1.05
C LYS A 90 -1.19 26.20 0.44
N HIS A 91 -0.78 25.05 0.97
CA HIS A 91 -0.56 24.85 2.39
C HIS A 91 0.92 24.61 2.71
N GLN A 92 1.43 25.26 3.76
CA GLN A 92 2.79 25.04 4.26
C GLN A 92 2.86 23.84 5.22
N ASP A 93 1.72 23.46 5.79
CA ASP A 93 1.49 22.33 6.72
C ASP A 93 0.94 21.09 5.99
N PHE A 94 1.54 20.78 4.84
CA PHE A 94 1.14 19.68 3.97
C PHE A 94 1.68 18.34 4.51
N THR A 95 1.07 17.77 5.56
CA THR A 95 1.60 16.57 6.24
C THR A 95 0.60 15.40 6.25
N TRP A 96 1.08 14.18 6.47
CA TRP A 96 0.21 13.00 6.67
C TRP A 96 -0.76 13.20 7.85
N GLU A 97 -0.32 13.84 8.93
CA GLU A 97 -1.16 14.21 10.08
C GLU A 97 -2.35 15.06 9.63
N ARG A 98 -2.09 16.10 8.85
CA ARG A 98 -3.13 17.00 8.36
C ARG A 98 -4.11 16.32 7.40
N LEU A 99 -3.62 15.33 6.64
CA LEU A 99 -4.49 14.49 5.81
C LEU A 99 -5.40 13.60 6.66
N ILE A 100 -4.87 13.01 7.74
CA ILE A 100 -5.64 12.20 8.67
C ILE A 100 -6.76 13.06 9.29
N GLU A 101 -6.42 14.24 9.81
CA GLU A 101 -7.39 15.20 10.35
C GLU A 101 -8.46 15.59 9.32
N ALA A 102 -8.09 15.81 8.06
CA ALA A 102 -9.05 16.13 7.00
C ALA A 102 -9.99 14.95 6.67
N CYS A 103 -9.58 13.72 6.98
CA CYS A 103 -10.44 12.54 6.89
C CYS A 103 -11.38 12.41 8.10
N GLU A 104 -11.08 13.06 9.23
CA GLU A 104 -11.91 13.01 10.43
C GLU A 104 -13.26 13.69 10.17
N GLY A 105 -14.35 12.99 10.50
CA GLY A 105 -15.72 13.45 10.24
C GLY A 105 -16.35 12.93 8.95
N TYR A 106 -15.65 12.08 8.19
CA TYR A 106 -16.17 11.45 6.97
C TYR A 106 -16.05 9.93 7.02
N ASP A 107 -17.18 9.24 7.18
CA ASP A 107 -17.24 7.77 7.28
C ASP A 107 -16.56 7.06 6.10
N GLN A 108 -16.68 7.62 4.89
CA GLN A 108 -16.08 7.09 3.66
C GLN A 108 -14.53 7.11 3.66
N PHE A 109 -13.89 7.82 4.59
CA PHE A 109 -12.44 7.90 4.70
C PHE A 109 -11.85 7.09 5.86
N GLY A 110 -12.66 6.33 6.62
CA GLY A 110 -12.14 5.44 7.67
C GLY A 110 -11.07 4.48 7.14
N ARG A 111 -11.30 3.90 5.96
CA ARG A 111 -10.32 3.01 5.29
C ARG A 111 -9.06 3.73 4.82
N VAL A 112 -9.14 5.03 4.55
CA VAL A 112 -7.98 5.83 4.11
C VAL A 112 -7.05 6.03 5.30
N ARG A 113 -7.58 6.42 6.47
CA ARG A 113 -6.81 6.54 7.70
C ARG A 113 -6.06 5.25 8.03
N ASP A 114 -6.79 4.13 8.09
CA ASP A 114 -6.19 2.84 8.43
C ASP A 114 -5.10 2.42 7.42
N ALA A 115 -5.24 2.82 6.15
CA ALA A 115 -4.23 2.58 5.13
C ALA A 115 -3.02 3.53 5.22
N ILE A 116 -3.21 4.78 5.64
CA ILE A 116 -2.11 5.70 5.97
C ILE A 116 -1.31 5.12 7.13
N ASP A 117 -1.97 4.76 8.23
CA ASP A 117 -1.30 4.21 9.43
C ASP A 117 -0.51 2.94 9.09
N LYS A 118 -1.14 2.03 8.33
CA LYS A 118 -0.49 0.80 7.86
C LYS A 118 0.69 1.09 6.94
N PHE A 119 0.56 2.06 6.03
CA PHE A 119 1.64 2.43 5.13
C PHE A 119 2.81 3.02 5.91
N LEU A 120 2.54 3.98 6.81
CA LEU A 120 3.57 4.68 7.56
C LEU A 120 4.27 3.78 8.58
N SER A 121 3.60 2.74 9.09
CA SER A 121 4.23 1.72 9.93
C SER A 121 5.11 0.71 9.16
N SER A 122 5.20 0.81 7.82
CA SER A 122 5.91 -0.17 7.00
C SER A 122 7.39 0.18 6.79
N ASP A 123 8.23 -0.85 6.66
CA ASP A 123 9.65 -0.73 6.29
C ASP A 123 9.85 0.17 5.05
N LYS A 124 8.94 0.06 4.08
CA LYS A 124 8.98 0.87 2.86
C LYS A 124 8.85 2.36 3.17
N ALA A 125 7.91 2.75 4.03
CA ALA A 125 7.72 4.14 4.40
C ALA A 125 8.90 4.65 5.22
N HIS A 126 9.40 3.87 6.18
CA HIS A 126 10.56 4.28 6.97
C HIS A 126 11.82 4.43 6.12
N LYS A 127 12.09 3.52 5.18
CA LYS A 127 13.20 3.68 4.24
C LYS A 127 13.07 4.93 3.36
N LYS A 128 11.83 5.33 3.03
CA LYS A 128 11.57 6.46 2.14
C LYS A 128 11.63 7.80 2.86
N TYR A 129 10.92 7.92 3.98
CA TYR A 129 10.67 9.21 4.66
C TYR A 129 11.62 9.50 5.82
N ARG A 130 12.29 8.50 6.41
CA ARG A 130 13.25 8.71 7.52
C ARG A 130 14.55 9.33 7.02
N ASP A 131 15.02 8.90 5.84
CA ASP A 131 16.30 9.34 5.27
C ASP A 131 16.17 10.69 4.52
N GLU A 132 14.96 11.18 4.31
CA GLU A 132 14.71 12.41 3.59
C GLU A 132 14.80 13.62 4.54
N PRO A 133 15.75 14.56 4.31
CA PRO A 133 15.95 15.71 5.19
C PRO A 133 14.71 16.60 5.21
N ASP A 134 14.35 17.06 6.40
CA ASP A 134 13.23 17.97 6.61
C ASP A 134 13.40 19.23 5.75
N PHE A 135 12.28 19.66 5.18
CA PHE A 135 12.08 20.47 3.97
C PHE A 135 12.79 21.83 3.87
N GLU A 136 13.52 22.30 4.89
CA GLU A 136 14.14 23.63 4.86
C GLU A 136 15.15 23.81 3.72
N SER A 137 15.71 22.72 3.18
CA SER A 137 16.66 22.76 2.05
C SER A 137 16.04 22.78 0.64
N LYS A 138 14.78 22.35 0.46
CA LYS A 138 14.18 22.21 -0.89
C LYS A 138 13.61 23.52 -1.42
N ARG A 139 13.30 24.50 -0.57
CA ARG A 139 12.75 25.81 -0.97
C ARG A 139 13.69 26.60 -1.87
N SER A 140 15.01 26.38 -1.75
CA SER A 140 16.01 27.03 -2.62
C SER A 140 15.99 26.56 -4.07
N ARG A 141 15.40 25.39 -4.41
CA ARG A 141 15.40 24.88 -5.80
C ARG A 141 14.12 25.15 -6.59
N ARG A 142 13.02 25.53 -5.92
CA ARG A 142 11.70 25.67 -6.58
C ARG A 142 11.58 26.95 -7.42
N SER A 143 12.54 27.88 -7.35
CA SER A 143 12.56 29.10 -8.16
C SER A 143 13.35 28.96 -9.48
N GLU A 144 14.01 27.83 -9.75
CA GLU A 144 15.01 27.74 -10.83
C GLU A 144 14.90 26.47 -11.69
N ASN A 145 13.71 25.87 -11.84
CA ASN A 145 13.49 24.85 -12.86
C ASN A 145 12.16 25.09 -13.60
N ASP A 146 12.27 26.10 -14.45
CA ASP A 146 11.91 26.09 -15.86
C ASP A 146 11.07 24.92 -16.41
N TYR A 147 10.03 25.35 -17.13
CA TYR A 147 9.20 24.61 -18.05
C TYR A 147 10.07 24.04 -19.19
N SER A 148 10.71 22.89 -19.00
CA SER A 148 11.32 22.16 -20.12
C SER A 148 10.73 20.76 -20.29
N ASN A 149 9.80 20.69 -21.24
CA ASN A 149 9.65 19.67 -22.27
C ASN A 149 10.19 18.27 -21.95
N LYS A 150 9.30 17.30 -21.72
CA LYS A 150 9.56 15.90 -22.06
C LYS A 150 8.37 15.31 -22.78
N ARG A 151 8.43 15.40 -24.11
CA ARG A 151 7.67 14.54 -25.02
C ARG A 151 8.07 13.08 -24.79
N ASP A 152 7.05 12.28 -24.53
CA ASP A 152 6.80 10.92 -24.99
C ASP A 152 8.03 10.04 -25.27
N ASN A 153 8.37 9.23 -24.28
CA ASN A 153 8.74 7.84 -24.51
C ASN A 153 7.79 7.00 -23.66
N GLY A 154 6.93 6.23 -24.31
CA GLY A 154 5.87 5.46 -23.67
C GLY A 154 6.40 4.48 -22.61
N PRO A 155 5.60 4.14 -21.59
CA PRO A 155 6.03 3.19 -20.60
C PRO A 155 6.06 1.79 -21.24
N VAL A 156 7.24 1.17 -21.25
CA VAL A 156 7.36 -0.28 -21.29
C VAL A 156 6.62 -0.79 -20.06
N THR A 157 5.43 -1.33 -20.28
CA THR A 157 4.63 -2.01 -19.27
C THR A 157 5.33 -3.32 -18.91
N THR A 158 6.10 -3.32 -17.84
CA THR A 158 6.40 -4.57 -17.13
C THR A 158 5.11 -4.98 -16.42
N ILE A 159 4.34 -5.85 -17.07
CA ILE A 159 3.13 -6.45 -16.52
C ILE A 159 3.56 -7.41 -15.41
N ASN A 160 3.58 -6.94 -14.17
CA ASN A 160 3.54 -7.84 -13.03
C ASN A 160 2.12 -8.40 -12.94
N VAL A 161 1.90 -9.53 -13.61
CA VAL A 161 0.68 -10.33 -13.49
C VAL A 161 0.64 -10.88 -12.06
N HIS A 162 -0.04 -10.17 -11.17
CA HIS A 162 -0.44 -10.72 -9.88
C HIS A 162 -1.54 -11.75 -10.16
N VAL A 163 -1.13 -13.01 -10.34
CA VAL A 163 -2.05 -14.14 -10.53
C VAL A 163 -2.83 -14.32 -9.23
N HIS A 164 -4.02 -13.74 -9.17
CA HIS A 164 -4.96 -13.97 -8.09
C HIS A 164 -5.54 -15.37 -8.27
N ILE A 165 -4.90 -16.38 -7.67
CA ILE A 165 -5.45 -17.74 -7.63
C ILE A 165 -6.72 -17.66 -6.78
N PRO A 166 -7.91 -17.92 -7.35
CA PRO A 166 -9.12 -17.93 -6.56
C PRO A 166 -9.00 -19.03 -5.50
N THR A 167 -9.45 -18.75 -4.29
CA THR A 167 -9.40 -19.69 -3.15
C THR A 167 -10.03 -21.06 -3.47
N SER A 168 -10.96 -21.10 -4.44
CA SER A 168 -11.55 -22.34 -4.99
C SER A 168 -10.54 -23.23 -5.72
N VAL A 169 -9.55 -22.67 -6.43
CA VAL A 169 -8.51 -23.44 -7.15
C VAL A 169 -7.50 -24.02 -6.16
N LEU A 170 -7.17 -23.27 -5.10
CA LEU A 170 -6.30 -23.75 -4.02
C LEU A 170 -6.94 -24.96 -3.29
N LEU A 171 -8.23 -24.87 -2.98
CA LEU A 171 -8.99 -25.99 -2.39
C LEU A 171 -9.00 -27.21 -3.30
N PHE A 172 -9.15 -27.03 -4.61
CA PHE A 172 -9.11 -28.12 -5.58
C PHE A 172 -7.77 -28.86 -5.61
N ILE A 173 -6.66 -28.12 -5.55
CA ILE A 173 -5.31 -28.71 -5.50
C ILE A 173 -5.12 -29.51 -4.21
N ILE A 174 -5.57 -28.99 -3.07
CA ILE A 174 -5.50 -29.68 -1.78
C ILE A 174 -6.27 -31.00 -1.82
N VAL A 175 -7.49 -31.01 -2.37
CA VAL A 175 -8.31 -32.23 -2.49
C VAL A 175 -7.62 -33.29 -3.35
N ILE A 176 -7.01 -32.89 -4.48
CA ILE A 176 -6.28 -33.81 -5.37
C ILE A 176 -5.06 -34.40 -4.65
N LEU A 177 -4.29 -33.58 -3.94
CA LEU A 177 -3.12 -34.04 -3.18
C LEU A 177 -3.53 -35.01 -2.06
N CYS A 178 -4.59 -34.71 -1.32
CA CYS A 178 -5.13 -35.63 -0.31
C CYS A 178 -5.57 -36.96 -0.94
N GLY A 179 -6.23 -36.94 -2.10
CA GLY A 179 -6.63 -38.14 -2.82
C GLY A 179 -5.43 -39.00 -3.25
N VAL A 180 -4.38 -38.39 -3.78
CA VAL A 180 -3.15 -39.11 -4.19
C VAL A 180 -2.45 -39.73 -2.99
N ILE A 181 -2.37 -39.02 -1.87
CA ILE A 181 -1.77 -39.55 -0.63
C ILE A 181 -2.57 -40.75 -0.10
N ILE A 182 -3.91 -40.66 -0.08
CA ILE A 182 -4.78 -41.76 0.35
C ILE A 182 -4.64 -42.96 -0.59
N TYR A 183 -4.57 -42.73 -1.90
CA TYR A 183 -4.40 -43.79 -2.90
C TYR A 183 -3.07 -44.52 -2.74
N GLN A 184 -1.96 -43.77 -2.66
CA GLN A 184 -0.62 -44.32 -2.40
C GLN A 184 -0.56 -45.13 -1.10
N TRP A 185 -1.26 -44.66 -0.06
CA TRP A 185 -1.31 -45.36 1.22
C TRP A 185 -2.16 -46.63 1.19
N THR A 186 -3.17 -46.68 0.34
CA THR A 186 -4.03 -47.87 0.15
C THR A 186 -3.33 -48.93 -0.70
N ASP A 187 -2.57 -48.53 -1.71
CA ASP A 187 -1.78 -49.42 -2.58
C ASP A 187 -0.61 -50.08 -1.81
N ASN A 188 0.07 -49.35 -0.93
CA ASN A 188 1.13 -49.88 -0.06
C ASN A 188 0.65 -50.84 1.05
N ARG A 189 -0.66 -51.10 1.15
CA ARG A 189 -1.26 -52.04 2.12
C ARG A 189 -1.71 -53.37 1.52
N ASN A 190 -1.68 -53.52 0.20
CA ASN A 190 -1.87 -54.80 -0.50
C ASN A 190 -0.52 -55.44 -0.86
#